data_AF-Q6L029-F1
#
_entry.id   AF-Q6L029-F1
#
_cell.length_a   1.000
_cell.length_b   1.000
_cell.length_c   1.000
_cell.angle_alpha   90.00
_cell.angle_beta   90.00
_cell.angle_gamma   90.00
#
_symmetry.space_group_name_H-M   'P 1'
#
loop_
_entity.id
_entity.type
_entity.pdbx_description
1 polymer ?
#
loop_
_entity_poly.entity_id
_entity_poly.type
_entity_poly.pdbx_seq_one_letter_code
_entity_poly.pdbx_strand_id
1 'polypeptide(L)'
;MKAPEEYKGKQRKPWVIPVIVVVIVVIGLGVYFGLVYHPPKKVKTIYFYTWWATDGKVALDKEYTAFETSHPGYVVKSELKPGAAGTEAIYAILADIKAGHPPDLFQSLFGPQVLSYIEDAPNGAKDFVNMTPIAKSTGLYSNAVTQVLMAGTFNGTMFSLPVDVHRCNELYFNPQVLIKYNLPFPDNLSELISDSRALESHGIYAWAVPGDDGGYDQTVLWGNIFLSVSQNTTMYDELNYGTLNLSNPKVLNVLNETNEIFQEFVSDGYPGESSQTWTQAVPKIISGKAGFEAVINSYCNYAYDFDNTTTYPNTAPYNNTSYIMSHDIKLMSMPFPGTSRYYIILDDSIVVPAGPTQNEGLTFAEYFSSYSGQLVFTKWKAVTFYKT
;
A
#
# COMPACT_ATOMS: atom_id res chain seq x y z
N MET A 1 57.64 81.87 56.86
CA MET A 1 56.28 81.95 56.28
C MET A 1 56.34 81.59 54.80
N LYS A 2 55.84 80.41 54.44
CA LYS A 2 54.83 80.17 53.38
C LYS A 2 54.50 78.67 53.39
N ALA A 3 53.20 78.37 53.32
CA ALA A 3 52.57 77.06 53.47
C ALA A 3 52.37 76.36 52.08
N PRO A 4 51.72 75.19 51.99
CA PRO A 4 52.27 73.94 51.46
C PRO A 4 51.78 73.60 50.04
N GLU A 5 52.41 72.62 49.38
CA GLU A 5 51.87 72.02 48.14
C GLU A 5 51.42 70.57 48.34
N GLU A 6 50.25 70.31 47.77
CA GLU A 6 49.38 69.14 47.89
C GLU A 6 49.97 67.83 47.34
N TYR A 7 49.66 66.75 48.06
CA TYR A 7 49.91 65.37 47.63
C TYR A 7 48.89 64.96 46.55
N LYS A 8 49.28 65.02 45.28
CA LYS A 8 48.44 64.53 44.17
C LYS A 8 48.45 63.00 44.10
N GLY A 9 47.31 62.40 44.44
CA GLY A 9 47.06 60.97 44.32
C GLY A 9 47.21 60.47 42.87
N LYS A 10 47.89 59.34 42.70
CA LYS A 10 48.01 58.61 41.42
C LYS A 10 46.64 58.28 40.85
N GLN A 11 46.27 58.91 39.73
CA GLN A 11 45.11 58.51 38.92
C GLN A 11 45.22 57.04 38.53
N ARG A 12 44.23 56.23 38.91
CA ARG A 12 44.09 54.84 38.45
C ARG A 12 43.86 54.85 36.94
N LYS A 13 44.64 54.05 36.21
CA LYS A 13 44.67 53.97 34.74
C LYS A 13 43.27 53.73 34.12
N PRO A 14 42.94 54.36 32.97
CA PRO A 14 41.61 54.33 32.35
C PRO A 14 41.21 53.00 31.68
N TRP A 15 42.06 51.97 31.76
CA TRP A 15 41.87 50.69 31.07
C TRP A 15 40.98 49.67 31.82
N VAL A 16 40.60 49.96 33.07
CA VAL A 16 39.78 49.04 33.88
C VAL A 16 38.33 48.97 33.39
N ILE A 17 37.77 50.11 32.96
CA ILE A 17 36.37 50.18 32.50
C ILE A 17 36.18 49.43 31.16
N PRO A 18 37.03 49.63 30.13
CA PRO A 18 36.93 48.86 28.88
C PRO A 18 37.03 47.35 29.08
N VAL A 19 37.92 46.89 29.97
CA VAL A 19 38.13 45.46 30.24
C VAL A 19 36.91 44.84 30.92
N ILE A 20 36.30 45.54 31.90
CA ILE A 20 35.09 45.06 32.57
C ILE A 20 33.92 44.97 31.59
N VAL A 21 33.75 45.95 30.70
CA VAL A 21 32.69 45.93 29.68
C VAL A 21 32.87 44.76 28.72
N VAL A 22 34.09 44.50 28.24
CA VAL A 22 34.38 43.36 27.36
C VAL A 22 34.09 42.03 28.07
N VAL A 23 34.47 41.88 29.34
CA VAL A 23 34.20 40.66 30.11
C VAL A 23 32.70 40.44 30.30
N ILE A 24 31.94 41.48 30.62
CA ILE A 24 30.48 41.40 30.78
C ILE A 24 29.81 41.04 29.44
N VAL A 25 30.25 41.61 28.33
CA VAL A 25 29.72 41.30 26.99
C VAL A 25 30.04 39.85 26.60
N VAL A 26 31.24 39.36 26.87
CA VAL A 26 31.63 37.98 26.56
C VAL A 26 30.87 36.97 27.42
N ILE A 27 30.70 37.24 28.71
CA ILE A 27 29.89 36.39 29.61
C ILE A 27 28.41 36.45 29.18
N GLY A 28 27.89 37.63 28.86
CA GLY A 28 26.52 37.82 28.39
C GLY A 28 26.26 37.08 27.07
N LEU A 29 27.19 37.12 26.12
CA LEU A 29 27.13 36.37 24.88
C LEU A 29 27.26 34.85 25.12
N GLY A 30 28.12 34.42 26.05
CA GLY A 30 28.27 33.01 26.41
C GLY A 30 27.02 32.44 27.09
N VAL A 31 26.37 33.21 27.96
CA VAL A 31 25.10 32.84 28.59
C VAL A 31 23.94 32.90 27.58
N TYR A 32 23.91 33.90 26.69
CA TYR A 32 22.94 33.98 25.60
C TYR A 32 23.06 32.78 24.65
N PHE A 33 24.27 32.44 24.20
CA PHE A 33 24.50 31.23 23.40
C PHE A 33 24.17 29.96 24.20
N GLY A 34 24.57 29.85 25.47
CA GLY A 34 24.25 28.67 26.28
C GLY A 34 22.76 28.45 26.55
N LEU A 35 21.95 29.52 26.57
CA LEU A 35 20.50 29.46 26.82
C LEU A 35 19.66 29.43 25.53
N VAL A 36 20.18 29.96 24.42
CA VAL A 36 19.42 30.13 23.15
C VAL A 36 19.92 29.22 22.04
N TYR A 37 21.20 28.81 22.06
CA TYR A 37 21.76 27.90 21.06
C TYR A 37 21.48 26.45 21.43
N HIS A 38 20.39 25.92 20.88
CA HIS A 38 20.23 24.48 20.75
C HIS A 38 20.95 24.04 19.47
N PRO A 39 21.98 23.16 19.54
CA PRO A 39 22.51 22.57 18.32
C PRO A 39 21.36 21.93 17.53
N PRO A 40 21.33 22.05 16.19
CA PRO A 40 20.26 21.45 15.40
C PRO A 40 20.16 19.98 15.78
N LYS A 41 18.96 19.52 16.16
CA LYS A 41 18.72 18.11 16.43
C LYS A 41 19.20 17.32 15.22
N LYS A 42 20.10 16.36 15.43
CA LYS A 42 20.59 15.50 14.36
C LYS A 42 19.40 14.73 13.78
N VAL A 43 18.97 15.14 12.59
CA VAL A 43 17.86 14.50 11.88
C VAL A 43 18.32 13.12 11.40
N LYS A 44 17.54 12.09 11.70
CA LYS A 44 17.79 10.71 11.26
C LYS A 44 17.04 10.47 9.96
N THR A 45 17.67 9.80 9.00
CA THR A 45 17.02 9.42 7.74
C THR A 45 16.56 7.97 7.82
N ILE A 46 15.33 7.73 7.39
CA ILE A 46 14.67 6.43 7.27
C ILE A 46 14.56 6.12 5.78
N TYR A 47 15.13 5.00 5.33
CA TYR A 47 15.01 4.56 3.93
C TYR A 47 13.94 3.47 3.81
N PHE A 48 12.77 3.84 3.27
CA PHE A 48 11.66 2.92 3.07
C PHE A 48 11.70 2.34 1.66
N TYR A 49 11.98 1.05 1.55
CA TYR A 49 11.96 0.34 0.27
C TYR A 49 10.52 0.02 -0.15
N THR A 50 10.09 0.52 -1.29
CA THR A 50 8.67 0.43 -1.72
C THR A 50 8.56 0.40 -3.25
N TRP A 51 7.44 -0.13 -3.76
CA TRP A 51 7.09 -0.09 -5.18
C TRP A 51 6.02 0.96 -5.52
N TRP A 52 5.55 1.75 -4.55
CA TRP A 52 4.55 2.81 -4.76
C TRP A 52 5.12 4.03 -5.51
N ALA A 53 5.38 3.82 -6.81
CA ALA A 53 5.88 4.82 -7.74
C ALA A 53 4.76 5.66 -8.37
N THR A 54 3.60 5.03 -8.57
CA THR A 54 2.43 5.59 -9.25
C THR A 54 1.22 5.47 -8.33
N ASP A 55 0.51 4.33 -8.37
CA ASP A 55 -0.54 4.01 -7.40
C ASP A 55 0.05 4.03 -5.99
N GLY A 56 -0.53 4.85 -5.11
CA GLY A 56 -0.04 5.07 -3.73
C GLY A 56 0.97 6.19 -3.55
N LYS A 57 1.56 6.77 -4.61
CA LYS A 57 2.54 7.84 -4.45
C LYS A 57 1.97 9.07 -3.73
N VAL A 58 0.76 9.49 -4.09
CA VAL A 58 0.08 10.63 -3.45
C VAL A 58 -0.14 10.34 -1.96
N ALA A 59 -0.61 9.14 -1.62
CA ALA A 59 -0.82 8.72 -0.25
C ALA A 59 0.49 8.69 0.56
N LEU A 60 1.56 8.15 -0.03
CA LEU A 60 2.87 8.03 0.60
C LEU A 60 3.51 9.40 0.88
N ASP A 61 3.45 10.33 -0.06
CA ASP A 61 3.98 11.69 0.13
C ASP A 61 3.25 12.42 1.27
N LYS A 62 1.93 12.20 1.42
CA LYS A 62 1.14 12.74 2.53
C LYS A 62 1.52 12.08 3.86
N GLU A 63 1.72 10.77 3.85
CA GLU A 63 2.12 10.00 5.02
C GLU A 63 3.49 10.46 5.56
N TYR A 64 4.47 10.61 4.67
CA TYR A 64 5.79 11.14 5.03
C TYR A 64 5.68 12.54 5.62
N THR A 65 4.92 13.43 5.00
CA THR A 65 4.72 14.79 5.49
C THR A 65 4.12 14.80 6.91
N ALA A 66 3.11 13.96 7.15
CA ALA A 66 2.42 13.88 8.43
C ALA A 66 3.30 13.23 9.52
N PHE A 67 4.08 12.22 9.15
CA PHE A 67 5.09 11.60 10.01
C PHE A 67 6.17 12.60 10.41
N GLU A 68 6.82 13.28 9.45
CA GLU A 68 7.91 14.23 9.70
C GLU A 68 7.45 15.43 10.54
N THR A 69 6.19 15.86 10.37
CA THR A 69 5.59 16.91 11.19
C THR A 69 5.43 16.48 12.65
N SER A 70 5.00 15.23 12.88
CA SER A 70 4.82 14.69 14.24
C SER A 70 6.13 14.18 14.86
N HIS A 71 7.13 13.88 14.04
CA HIS A 71 8.43 13.33 14.42
C HIS A 71 9.59 14.16 13.84
N PRO A 72 9.78 15.43 14.26
CA PRO A 72 10.73 16.37 13.64
C PRO A 72 12.22 15.98 13.77
N GLY A 73 12.53 14.86 14.43
CA GLY A 73 13.87 14.27 14.48
C GLY A 73 14.15 13.29 13.33
N TYR A 74 13.18 13.04 12.45
CA TYR A 74 13.24 12.04 11.39
C TYR A 74 12.85 12.65 10.04
N VAL A 75 13.41 12.07 8.98
CA VAL A 75 13.03 12.29 7.58
C VAL A 75 12.92 10.93 6.93
N VAL A 76 11.91 10.72 6.09
CA VAL A 76 11.69 9.46 5.37
C VAL A 76 11.99 9.66 3.89
N LYS A 77 12.69 8.69 3.29
CA LYS A 77 12.99 8.66 1.87
C LYS A 77 12.64 7.30 1.30
N SER A 78 12.06 7.28 0.11
CA SER A 78 11.79 6.03 -0.59
C SER A 78 13.04 5.50 -1.28
N GLU A 79 13.31 4.21 -1.10
CA GLU A 79 14.12 3.42 -2.03
C GLU A 79 13.15 2.76 -3.02
N LEU A 80 12.93 3.44 -4.13
CA LEU A 80 11.83 3.11 -5.03
C LEU A 80 12.27 2.07 -6.07
N LYS A 81 11.57 0.94 -6.12
CA LYS A 81 11.65 -0.04 -7.20
C LYS A 81 10.27 -0.17 -7.86
N PRO A 82 9.98 0.62 -8.91
CA PRO A 82 8.68 0.59 -9.57
C PRO A 82 8.37 -0.78 -10.16
N GLY A 83 7.10 -1.17 -10.08
CA GLY A 83 6.56 -2.38 -10.68
C GLY A 83 5.15 -2.61 -10.14
N ALA A 84 4.20 -2.88 -11.01
CA ALA A 84 2.87 -3.29 -10.59
C ALA A 84 2.96 -4.53 -9.70
N ALA A 85 2.07 -4.62 -8.71
CA ALA A 85 2.03 -5.68 -7.71
C ALA A 85 3.35 -5.89 -6.92
N GLY A 86 4.34 -5.01 -7.07
CA GLY A 86 5.64 -5.12 -6.43
C GLY A 86 6.56 -6.21 -6.99
N THR A 87 6.24 -6.86 -8.12
CA THR A 87 6.95 -8.04 -8.64
C THR A 87 8.48 -7.88 -8.61
N GLU A 88 9.01 -6.80 -9.20
CA GLU A 88 10.45 -6.52 -9.22
C GLU A 88 11.03 -6.16 -7.85
N ALA A 89 10.25 -5.47 -7.01
CA ALA A 89 10.65 -5.09 -5.66
C ALA A 89 10.78 -6.31 -4.76
N ILE A 90 9.82 -7.24 -4.83
CA ILE A 90 9.78 -8.46 -4.02
C ILE A 90 11.03 -9.31 -4.27
N TYR A 91 11.38 -9.55 -5.53
CA TYR A 91 12.57 -10.35 -5.86
C TYR A 91 13.87 -9.68 -5.46
N ALA A 92 13.96 -8.34 -5.59
CA ALA A 92 15.13 -7.59 -5.12
C ALA A 92 15.28 -7.68 -3.59
N ILE A 93 14.20 -7.47 -2.84
CA ILE A 93 14.18 -7.60 -1.38
C ILE A 93 14.59 -9.03 -0.96
N LEU A 94 14.05 -10.07 -1.61
CA LEU A 94 14.44 -11.46 -1.33
C LEU A 94 15.93 -11.71 -1.59
N ALA A 95 16.47 -11.18 -2.68
CA ALA A 95 17.89 -11.31 -3.01
C ALA A 95 18.78 -10.63 -1.95
N ASP A 96 18.40 -9.42 -1.53
CA ASP A 96 19.10 -8.65 -0.50
C ASP A 96 19.05 -9.33 0.88
N ILE A 97 17.90 -9.88 1.26
CA ILE A 97 17.73 -10.69 2.47
C ILE A 97 18.65 -11.93 2.42
N LYS A 98 18.64 -12.68 1.32
CA LYS A 98 19.52 -13.86 1.13
C LYS A 98 20.99 -13.51 1.22
N ALA A 99 21.37 -12.33 0.75
CA ALA A 99 22.74 -11.82 0.82
C ALA A 99 23.13 -11.32 2.22
N GLY A 100 22.19 -11.29 3.19
CA GLY A 100 22.43 -10.75 4.53
C GLY A 100 22.49 -9.22 4.57
N HIS A 101 21.90 -8.56 3.57
CA HIS A 101 21.86 -7.11 3.41
C HIS A 101 20.42 -6.60 3.22
N PRO A 102 19.48 -6.90 4.13
CA PRO A 102 18.10 -6.50 3.95
C PRO A 102 17.95 -4.96 3.97
N PRO A 103 16.91 -4.39 3.32
CA PRO A 103 16.60 -2.97 3.44
C PRO A 103 16.33 -2.54 4.90
N ASP A 104 16.49 -1.25 5.22
CA ASP A 104 16.24 -0.74 6.59
C ASP A 104 14.80 -1.01 7.08
N LEU A 105 13.84 -0.87 6.16
CA LEU A 105 12.45 -1.27 6.26
C LEU A 105 11.87 -1.35 4.85
N PHE A 106 10.87 -2.19 4.64
CA PHE A 106 10.32 -2.39 3.31
C PHE A 106 8.83 -2.72 3.32
N GLN A 107 8.18 -2.40 2.21
CA GLN A 107 6.80 -2.75 1.92
C GLN A 107 6.68 -4.26 1.64
N SER A 108 5.62 -4.88 2.15
CA SER A 108 5.23 -6.26 1.86
C SER A 108 3.71 -6.34 1.78
N LEU A 109 3.17 -7.43 1.21
CA LEU A 109 1.79 -7.83 1.53
C LEU A 109 1.79 -8.56 2.88
N PHE A 110 0.85 -8.24 3.78
CA PHE A 110 0.83 -8.64 5.20
C PHE A 110 0.84 -10.16 5.46
N GLY A 111 0.28 -10.93 4.52
CA GLY A 111 0.08 -12.38 4.60
C GLY A 111 1.30 -13.24 4.23
N PRO A 112 1.12 -14.39 3.55
CA PRO A 112 2.18 -15.38 3.27
C PRO A 112 3.46 -14.82 2.65
N GLN A 113 3.41 -13.68 1.98
CA GLN A 113 4.58 -13.01 1.46
C GLN A 113 5.57 -12.60 2.57
N VAL A 114 5.11 -12.19 3.75
CA VAL A 114 6.01 -11.92 4.89
C VAL A 114 6.74 -13.18 5.31
N LEU A 115 6.08 -14.34 5.26
CA LEU A 115 6.73 -15.62 5.56
C LEU A 115 7.83 -15.96 4.56
N SER A 116 7.66 -15.68 3.27
CA SER A 116 8.69 -16.02 2.29
C SER A 116 10.01 -15.28 2.58
N TYR A 117 9.95 -14.02 3.01
CA TYR A 117 11.12 -13.28 3.47
C TYR A 117 11.78 -13.91 4.70
N ILE A 118 10.96 -14.42 5.63
CA ILE A 118 11.44 -15.10 6.84
C ILE A 118 12.11 -16.43 6.50
N GLU A 119 11.53 -17.22 5.59
CA GLU A 119 12.09 -18.50 5.17
C GLU A 119 13.41 -18.35 4.41
N ASP A 120 13.53 -17.29 3.61
CA ASP A 120 14.73 -17.00 2.82
C ASP A 120 15.84 -16.28 3.59
N ALA A 121 15.57 -15.82 4.82
CA ALA A 121 16.55 -15.11 5.63
C ALA A 121 17.59 -16.04 6.29
N PRO A 122 18.89 -15.65 6.35
CA PRO A 122 19.96 -16.49 6.90
C PRO A 122 19.72 -17.02 8.32
N ASN A 123 19.09 -16.24 9.19
CA ASN A 123 18.76 -16.64 10.57
C ASN A 123 17.25 -16.75 10.81
N GLY A 124 16.47 -16.81 9.73
CA GLY A 124 15.02 -16.89 9.76
C GLY A 124 14.37 -15.72 10.51
N ALA A 125 13.39 -16.02 11.36
CA ALA A 125 12.64 -15.02 12.12
C ALA A 125 13.49 -14.10 13.01
N LYS A 126 14.74 -14.46 13.32
CA LYS A 126 15.66 -13.61 14.11
C LYS A 126 16.15 -12.38 13.35
N ASP A 127 16.10 -12.42 12.02
CA ASP A 127 16.49 -11.30 11.16
C ASP A 127 15.37 -10.25 11.03
N PHE A 128 14.22 -10.45 11.69
CA PHE A 128 13.07 -9.54 11.64
C PHE A 128 12.56 -9.19 13.03
N VAL A 129 11.95 -8.02 13.14
CA VAL A 129 11.33 -7.59 14.38
C VAL A 129 9.99 -8.30 14.59
N ASN A 130 9.80 -8.84 15.79
CA ASN A 130 8.48 -9.27 16.24
C ASN A 130 7.61 -8.04 16.55
N MET A 131 6.58 -7.82 15.74
CA MET A 131 5.63 -6.71 15.82
C MET A 131 4.48 -6.97 16.79
N THR A 132 4.29 -8.20 17.28
CA THR A 132 3.21 -8.56 18.23
C THR A 132 3.20 -7.67 19.49
N PRO A 133 4.34 -7.37 20.15
CA PRO A 133 4.34 -6.45 21.30
C PRO A 133 3.88 -5.04 20.95
N ILE A 134 4.26 -4.54 19.77
CA ILE A 134 3.87 -3.19 19.29
C ILE A 134 2.38 -3.17 19.01
N ALA A 135 1.86 -4.15 18.25
CA ALA A 135 0.43 -4.29 17.99
C ALA A 135 -0.40 -4.38 19.29
N LYS A 136 0.17 -4.98 20.34
CA LYS A 136 -0.44 -5.02 21.67
C LYS A 136 -0.40 -3.67 22.38
N SER A 137 0.74 -2.98 22.40
CA SER A 137 0.90 -1.70 23.11
C SER A 137 0.14 -0.55 22.47
N THR A 138 0.00 -0.55 21.15
CA THR A 138 -0.77 0.45 20.39
C THR A 138 -2.27 0.17 20.40
N GLY A 139 -2.71 -0.97 20.95
CA GLY A 139 -4.11 -1.36 21.03
C GLY A 139 -4.70 -1.86 19.71
N LEU A 140 -3.87 -2.25 18.72
CA LEU A 140 -4.35 -2.78 17.44
C LEU A 140 -5.29 -3.97 17.62
N TYR A 141 -5.00 -4.92 18.51
CA TYR A 141 -5.88 -6.07 18.74
C TYR A 141 -7.29 -5.71 19.22
N SER A 142 -7.46 -4.55 19.87
CA SER A 142 -8.77 -4.06 20.30
C SER A 142 -9.47 -3.29 19.18
N ASN A 143 -8.72 -2.45 18.48
CA ASN A 143 -9.28 -1.42 17.60
C ASN A 143 -9.33 -1.82 16.12
N ALA A 144 -8.49 -2.76 15.67
CA ALA A 144 -8.49 -3.24 14.29
C ALA A 144 -9.52 -4.35 14.07
N VAL A 145 -9.93 -4.52 12.81
CA VAL A 145 -10.71 -5.68 12.33
C VAL A 145 -9.87 -6.94 12.55
N THR A 146 -10.43 -7.91 13.27
CA THR A 146 -9.69 -9.09 13.72
C THR A 146 -9.17 -9.93 12.56
N GLN A 147 -9.95 -10.06 11.49
CA GLN A 147 -9.62 -10.84 10.31
C GLN A 147 -8.38 -10.30 9.58
N VAL A 148 -8.24 -8.97 9.49
CA VAL A 148 -7.06 -8.31 8.92
C VAL A 148 -5.82 -8.70 9.70
N LEU A 149 -5.84 -8.55 11.04
CA LEU A 149 -4.69 -8.92 11.88
C LEU A 149 -4.36 -10.41 11.80
N MET A 150 -5.38 -11.28 11.69
CA MET A 150 -5.19 -12.72 11.57
C MET A 150 -4.49 -13.10 10.26
N ALA A 151 -4.72 -12.39 9.16
CA ALA A 151 -4.16 -12.70 7.84
C ALA A 151 -2.62 -12.70 7.83
N GLY A 152 -2.00 -11.76 8.54
CA GLY A 152 -0.54 -11.64 8.67
C GLY A 152 0.03 -12.14 10.00
N THR A 153 -0.73 -12.92 10.77
CA THR A 153 -0.26 -13.51 12.04
C THR A 153 0.09 -14.98 11.83
N PHE A 154 1.36 -15.33 12.07
CA PHE A 154 1.90 -16.67 11.89
C PHE A 154 2.22 -17.29 13.25
N ASN A 155 1.47 -18.34 13.60
CA ASN A 155 1.59 -19.00 14.90
C ASN A 155 1.57 -18.01 16.09
N GLY A 156 0.67 -17.02 16.02
CA GLY A 156 0.54 -15.96 17.04
C GLY A 156 1.57 -14.83 16.95
N THR A 157 2.50 -14.88 15.99
CA THR A 157 3.54 -13.87 15.79
C THR A 157 3.25 -13.02 14.55
N MET A 158 3.32 -11.71 14.70
CA MET A 158 3.19 -10.76 13.62
C MET A 158 4.58 -10.20 13.31
N PHE A 159 5.01 -10.25 12.03
CA PHE A 159 6.35 -9.81 11.60
C PHE A 159 6.34 -8.53 10.76
N SER A 160 5.15 -7.97 10.53
CA SER A 160 4.96 -6.66 9.90
C SER A 160 3.80 -5.92 10.58
N LEU A 161 3.57 -4.67 10.24
CA LEU A 161 2.38 -3.93 10.66
C LEU A 161 1.55 -3.55 9.44
N PRO A 162 0.22 -3.79 9.43
CA PRO A 162 -0.62 -3.45 8.29
C PRO A 162 -0.71 -1.93 8.14
N VAL A 163 -0.84 -1.46 6.90
CA VAL A 163 -0.95 -0.03 6.58
C VAL A 163 -2.18 0.32 5.74
N ASP A 164 -2.93 -0.67 5.27
CA ASP A 164 -4.24 -0.49 4.64
C ASP A 164 -4.99 -1.82 4.52
N VAL A 165 -6.13 -1.77 3.82
CA VAL A 165 -6.87 -2.92 3.29
C VAL A 165 -7.38 -2.58 1.90
N HIS A 166 -6.97 -3.36 0.91
CA HIS A 166 -7.52 -3.43 -0.43
C HIS A 166 -8.48 -4.60 -0.59
N ARG A 167 -9.26 -4.58 -1.68
CA ARG A 167 -10.15 -5.68 -2.09
C ARG A 167 -9.70 -6.27 -3.42
N CYS A 168 -9.54 -7.59 -3.47
CA CYS A 168 -9.05 -8.29 -4.67
C CYS A 168 -10.11 -8.84 -5.62
N ASN A 169 -11.36 -8.94 -5.17
CA ASN A 169 -12.44 -9.45 -6.01
C ASN A 169 -13.25 -8.33 -6.67
N GLU A 170 -12.59 -7.33 -7.27
CA GLU A 170 -13.28 -6.32 -8.06
C GLU A 170 -13.30 -6.70 -9.56
N LEU A 171 -14.43 -6.41 -10.20
CA LEU A 171 -14.64 -6.44 -11.64
C LEU A 171 -14.91 -5.01 -12.10
N TYR A 172 -14.07 -4.50 -12.99
CA TYR A 172 -14.26 -3.22 -13.66
C TYR A 172 -14.91 -3.44 -15.02
N PHE A 173 -15.86 -2.57 -15.36
CA PHE A 173 -16.56 -2.61 -16.63
C PHE A 173 -17.05 -1.23 -17.05
N ASN A 174 -17.34 -1.07 -18.34
CA ASN A 174 -18.00 0.13 -18.86
C ASN A 174 -19.50 -0.12 -19.01
N PRO A 175 -20.35 0.50 -18.18
CA PRO A 175 -21.79 0.21 -18.21
C PRO A 175 -22.44 0.63 -19.53
N GLN A 176 -21.91 1.64 -20.23
CA GLN A 176 -22.46 2.07 -21.52
C GLN A 176 -22.22 1.03 -22.62
N VAL A 177 -21.13 0.26 -22.55
CA VAL A 177 -20.87 -0.86 -23.48
C VAL A 177 -21.94 -1.94 -23.28
N LEU A 178 -22.20 -2.34 -22.03
CA LEU A 178 -23.23 -3.34 -21.72
C LEU A 178 -24.63 -2.86 -22.16
N ILE A 179 -24.98 -1.61 -21.85
CA ILE A 179 -26.24 -0.99 -22.29
C ILE A 179 -26.36 -1.00 -23.82
N LYS A 180 -25.30 -0.62 -24.55
CA LYS A 180 -25.29 -0.57 -26.02
C LYS A 180 -25.58 -1.92 -26.66
N TYR A 181 -25.08 -3.00 -26.06
CA TYR A 181 -25.30 -4.38 -26.53
C TYR A 181 -26.46 -5.08 -25.83
N ASN A 182 -27.25 -4.35 -25.05
CA ASN A 182 -28.42 -4.86 -24.32
C ASN A 182 -28.08 -6.04 -23.39
N LEU A 183 -26.91 -5.96 -22.75
CA LEU A 183 -26.41 -6.91 -21.76
C LEU A 183 -26.75 -6.43 -20.35
N PRO A 184 -27.05 -7.35 -19.41
CA PRO A 184 -27.23 -7.01 -18.00
C PRO A 184 -25.89 -6.60 -17.37
N PHE A 185 -25.94 -6.16 -16.11
CA PHE A 185 -24.75 -6.18 -15.27
C PHE A 185 -24.63 -7.59 -14.66
N PRO A 186 -23.53 -8.31 -14.90
CA PRO A 186 -23.46 -9.74 -14.56
C PRO A 186 -23.47 -9.94 -13.05
N ASP A 187 -24.39 -10.75 -12.52
CA ASP A 187 -24.48 -11.04 -11.07
C ASP A 187 -23.74 -12.33 -10.68
N ASN A 188 -23.71 -13.29 -11.60
CA ASN A 188 -23.08 -14.59 -11.42
C ASN A 188 -22.15 -14.97 -12.58
N LEU A 189 -21.33 -15.99 -12.37
CA LEU A 189 -20.32 -16.41 -13.33
C LEU A 189 -20.91 -16.89 -14.67
N SER A 190 -22.09 -17.51 -14.66
CA SER A 190 -22.73 -17.98 -15.89
C SER A 190 -23.19 -16.80 -16.78
N GLU A 191 -23.72 -15.74 -16.17
CA GLU A 191 -24.04 -14.50 -16.88
C GLU A 191 -22.77 -13.84 -17.43
N LEU A 192 -21.71 -13.73 -16.61
CA LEU A 192 -20.44 -13.16 -17.06
C LEU A 192 -19.84 -13.90 -18.26
N ILE A 193 -19.89 -15.23 -18.27
CA ILE A 193 -19.47 -16.06 -19.42
C ILE A 193 -20.33 -15.76 -20.65
N SER A 194 -21.65 -15.71 -20.50
CA SER A 194 -22.56 -15.41 -21.60
C SER A 194 -22.35 -14.01 -22.17
N ASP A 195 -22.16 -13.02 -21.30
CA ASP A 195 -21.92 -11.63 -21.67
C ASP A 195 -20.56 -11.47 -22.38
N SER A 196 -19.53 -12.21 -21.94
CA SER A 196 -18.23 -12.26 -22.61
C SER A 196 -18.37 -12.72 -24.06
N ARG A 197 -19.01 -13.88 -24.28
CA ARG A 197 -19.28 -14.41 -25.63
C ARG A 197 -20.11 -13.45 -26.50
N ALA A 198 -21.09 -12.77 -25.89
CA ALA A 198 -21.91 -11.81 -26.60
C ALA A 198 -21.09 -10.61 -27.08
N LEU A 199 -20.22 -10.06 -26.23
CA LEU A 199 -19.30 -8.97 -26.61
C LEU A 199 -18.36 -9.38 -27.75
N GLU A 200 -17.77 -10.57 -27.67
CA GLU A 200 -16.89 -11.12 -28.73
C GLU A 200 -17.62 -11.27 -30.06
N SER A 201 -18.89 -11.72 -30.04
CA SER A 201 -19.71 -11.82 -31.26
C SER A 201 -19.97 -10.47 -31.94
N HIS A 202 -19.83 -9.38 -31.19
CA HIS A 202 -19.92 -8.00 -31.66
C HIS A 202 -18.55 -7.38 -31.98
N GLY A 203 -17.46 -8.15 -31.92
CA GLY A 203 -16.09 -7.70 -32.19
C GLY A 203 -15.51 -6.81 -31.08
N ILE A 204 -16.04 -6.91 -29.86
CA ILE A 204 -15.48 -6.28 -28.67
C ILE A 204 -14.69 -7.33 -27.91
N TYR A 205 -13.46 -7.02 -27.51
CA TYR A 205 -12.69 -7.90 -26.63
C TYR A 205 -13.44 -8.05 -25.30
N ALA A 206 -13.81 -9.27 -24.92
CA ALA A 206 -14.55 -9.47 -23.68
C ALA A 206 -13.72 -9.05 -22.47
N TRP A 207 -12.45 -9.43 -22.45
CA TRP A 207 -11.56 -9.26 -21.32
C TRP A 207 -10.34 -8.42 -21.66
N ALA A 208 -9.84 -7.71 -20.65
CA ALA A 208 -8.49 -7.17 -20.60
C ALA A 208 -7.74 -7.85 -19.45
N VAL A 209 -6.71 -8.63 -19.78
CA VAL A 209 -5.89 -9.39 -18.83
C VAL A 209 -4.41 -9.17 -19.14
N PRO A 210 -3.82 -8.05 -18.66
CA PRO A 210 -2.46 -7.66 -18.98
C PRO A 210 -1.41 -8.65 -18.48
N GLY A 211 -0.23 -8.68 -19.11
CA GLY A 211 0.81 -9.69 -18.83
C GLY A 211 2.14 -9.18 -18.27
N ASP A 212 2.41 -7.87 -18.31
CA ASP A 212 3.72 -7.30 -17.94
C ASP A 212 3.92 -7.24 -16.42
N ASP A 213 2.87 -7.54 -15.64
CA ASP A 213 2.86 -7.49 -14.18
C ASP A 213 3.30 -8.80 -13.51
N GLY A 214 4.01 -9.66 -14.25
CA GLY A 214 4.55 -10.92 -13.73
C GLY A 214 3.50 -11.99 -13.45
N GLY A 215 2.36 -11.94 -14.14
CA GLY A 215 1.26 -12.90 -13.97
C GLY A 215 0.21 -12.49 -12.93
N TYR A 216 0.30 -11.28 -12.37
CA TYR A 216 -0.57 -10.81 -11.29
C TYR A 216 -2.05 -10.82 -11.69
N ASP A 217 -2.40 -10.18 -12.82
CA ASP A 217 -3.78 -10.07 -13.30
C ASP A 217 -4.39 -11.41 -13.63
N GLN A 218 -3.61 -12.31 -14.25
CA GLN A 218 -4.02 -13.69 -14.47
C GLN A 218 -4.32 -14.39 -13.13
N THR A 219 -3.47 -14.18 -12.12
CA THR A 219 -3.66 -14.76 -10.78
C THR A 219 -4.92 -14.23 -10.09
N VAL A 220 -5.16 -12.92 -10.17
CA VAL A 220 -6.36 -12.28 -9.60
C VAL A 220 -7.62 -12.78 -10.29
N LEU A 221 -7.64 -12.79 -11.63
CA LEU A 221 -8.78 -13.29 -12.40
C LEU A 221 -9.05 -14.77 -12.09
N TRP A 222 -8.02 -15.61 -12.13
CA TRP A 222 -8.15 -17.03 -11.82
C TRP A 222 -8.65 -17.26 -10.39
N GLY A 223 -8.13 -16.53 -9.40
CA GLY A 223 -8.57 -16.62 -8.01
C GLY A 223 -10.04 -16.22 -7.82
N ASN A 224 -10.48 -15.17 -8.52
CA ASN A 224 -11.87 -14.72 -8.49
C ASN A 224 -12.82 -15.75 -9.12
N ILE A 225 -12.44 -16.37 -10.24
CA ILE A 225 -13.16 -17.49 -10.84
C ILE A 225 -13.22 -18.66 -9.85
N PHE A 226 -12.07 -19.03 -9.25
CA PHE A 226 -11.97 -20.12 -8.30
C PHE A 226 -12.89 -19.93 -7.09
N LEU A 227 -12.94 -18.72 -6.53
CA LEU A 227 -13.86 -18.41 -5.43
C LEU A 227 -15.32 -18.47 -5.88
N SER A 228 -15.64 -17.99 -7.08
CA SER A 228 -16.99 -18.04 -7.63
C SER A 228 -17.46 -19.48 -7.90
N VAL A 229 -16.59 -20.36 -8.40
CA VAL A 229 -16.89 -21.78 -8.64
C VAL A 229 -16.98 -22.53 -7.32
N SER A 230 -15.97 -22.40 -6.46
CA SER A 230 -15.88 -23.17 -5.21
C SER A 230 -16.90 -22.73 -4.16
N GLN A 231 -17.23 -21.43 -4.14
CA GLN A 231 -18.08 -20.81 -3.12
C GLN A 231 -17.61 -21.11 -1.68
N ASN A 232 -16.31 -21.33 -1.51
CA ASN A 232 -15.72 -21.87 -0.28
C ASN A 232 -14.45 -21.10 0.12
N THR A 233 -14.58 -20.25 1.14
CA THR A 233 -13.47 -19.44 1.63
C THR A 233 -12.36 -20.27 2.27
N THR A 234 -12.67 -21.39 2.93
CA THR A 234 -11.65 -22.28 3.47
C THR A 234 -10.79 -22.87 2.36
N MET A 235 -11.41 -23.29 1.26
CA MET A 235 -10.67 -23.80 0.10
C MET A 235 -9.81 -22.70 -0.55
N TYR A 236 -10.32 -21.47 -0.60
CA TYR A 236 -9.58 -20.30 -1.06
C TYR A 236 -8.37 -19.99 -0.17
N ASP A 237 -8.54 -20.02 1.16
CA ASP A 237 -7.45 -19.80 2.11
C ASP A 237 -6.42 -20.94 2.00
N GLU A 238 -6.85 -22.20 1.98
CA GLU A 238 -5.98 -23.36 1.80
C GLU A 238 -5.15 -23.27 0.50
N LEU A 239 -5.72 -22.74 -0.58
CA LEU A 239 -4.98 -22.47 -1.80
C LEU A 239 -3.88 -21.42 -1.56
N ASN A 240 -4.23 -20.26 -0.98
CA ASN A 240 -3.30 -19.14 -0.77
C ASN A 240 -2.18 -19.47 0.22
N TYR A 241 -2.45 -20.32 1.21
CA TYR A 241 -1.46 -20.80 2.18
C TYR A 241 -0.74 -22.09 1.73
N GLY A 242 -1.02 -22.61 0.53
CA GLY A 242 -0.35 -23.79 -0.02
C GLY A 242 -0.67 -25.11 0.69
N THR A 243 -1.81 -25.19 1.37
CA THR A 243 -2.27 -26.37 2.14
C THR A 243 -3.43 -27.13 1.49
N LEU A 244 -3.91 -26.65 0.33
CA LEU A 244 -5.00 -27.27 -0.43
C LEU A 244 -4.70 -28.73 -0.80
N ASN A 245 -5.62 -29.64 -0.47
CA ASN A 245 -5.45 -31.06 -0.77
C ASN A 245 -5.77 -31.39 -2.24
N LEU A 246 -4.74 -31.35 -3.09
CA LEU A 246 -4.82 -31.66 -4.52
C LEU A 246 -5.16 -33.14 -4.82
N SER A 247 -5.12 -34.04 -3.84
CA SER A 247 -5.55 -35.44 -4.03
C SER A 247 -7.07 -35.62 -3.90
N ASN A 248 -7.81 -34.60 -3.45
CA ASN A 248 -9.26 -34.69 -3.28
C ASN A 248 -9.96 -34.52 -4.64
N PRO A 249 -10.76 -35.51 -5.12
CA PRO A 249 -11.45 -35.41 -6.41
C PRO A 249 -12.39 -34.19 -6.52
N LYS A 250 -12.97 -33.73 -5.41
CA LYS A 250 -13.81 -32.51 -5.41
C LYS A 250 -12.98 -31.25 -5.67
N VAL A 251 -11.78 -31.18 -5.09
CA VAL A 251 -10.84 -30.07 -5.32
C VAL A 251 -10.40 -30.06 -6.79
N LEU A 252 -10.02 -31.21 -7.32
CA LEU A 252 -9.62 -31.33 -8.73
C LEU A 252 -10.72 -30.91 -9.70
N ASN A 253 -11.99 -31.26 -9.43
CA ASN A 253 -13.11 -30.82 -10.27
C ASN A 253 -13.27 -29.29 -10.27
N VAL A 254 -13.18 -28.65 -9.09
CA VAL A 254 -13.22 -27.18 -8.98
C VAL A 254 -12.06 -26.54 -9.74
N LEU A 255 -10.85 -27.09 -9.61
CA LEU A 255 -9.68 -26.58 -10.33
C LEU A 255 -9.85 -26.72 -11.85
N ASN A 256 -10.38 -27.84 -12.33
CA ASN A 256 -10.61 -28.06 -13.76
C ASN A 256 -11.66 -27.08 -14.31
N GLU A 257 -12.78 -26.92 -13.62
CA GLU A 257 -13.82 -25.96 -14.02
C GLU A 257 -13.30 -24.52 -14.01
N THR A 258 -12.52 -24.16 -12.97
CA THR A 258 -11.84 -22.85 -12.90
C THR A 258 -10.91 -22.64 -14.09
N ASN A 259 -10.09 -23.65 -14.42
CA ASN A 259 -9.16 -23.59 -15.55
C ASN A 259 -9.89 -23.46 -16.89
N GLU A 260 -10.97 -24.20 -17.11
CA GLU A 260 -11.76 -24.12 -18.34
C GLU A 260 -12.33 -22.71 -18.55
N ILE A 261 -12.92 -22.12 -17.49
CA ILE A 261 -13.48 -20.76 -17.55
C ILE A 261 -12.38 -19.71 -17.71
N PHE A 262 -11.26 -19.85 -16.99
CA PHE A 262 -10.12 -18.95 -17.13
C PHE A 262 -9.56 -18.98 -18.56
N GLN A 263 -9.37 -20.17 -19.14
CA GLN A 263 -8.90 -20.32 -20.51
C GLN A 263 -9.87 -19.68 -21.51
N GLU A 264 -11.19 -19.80 -21.28
CA GLU A 264 -12.18 -19.11 -22.10
C GLU A 264 -11.99 -17.59 -22.07
N PHE A 265 -11.87 -17.00 -20.87
CA PHE A 265 -11.74 -15.54 -20.70
C PHE A 265 -10.46 -14.96 -21.32
N VAL A 266 -9.35 -15.70 -21.31
CA VAL A 266 -8.07 -15.21 -21.85
C VAL A 266 -7.83 -15.62 -23.31
N SER A 267 -8.76 -16.32 -23.95
CA SER A 267 -8.53 -16.92 -25.28
C SER A 267 -8.47 -15.91 -26.42
N ASP A 268 -9.15 -14.77 -26.31
CA ASP A 268 -9.23 -13.73 -27.35
C ASP A 268 -8.69 -12.38 -26.83
N GLY A 269 -7.43 -12.39 -26.41
CA GLY A 269 -6.71 -11.19 -25.98
C GLY A 269 -6.45 -10.19 -27.13
N TYR A 270 -6.39 -8.90 -26.81
CA TYR A 270 -6.10 -7.87 -27.82
C TYR A 270 -4.60 -7.72 -28.12
N PRO A 271 -4.21 -7.20 -29.31
CA PRO A 271 -2.80 -7.01 -29.65
C PRO A 271 -2.04 -6.15 -28.63
N GLY A 272 -0.94 -6.70 -28.10
CA GLY A 272 -0.06 -6.02 -27.14
C GLY A 272 -0.57 -6.03 -25.69
N GLU A 273 -1.60 -6.83 -25.38
CA GLU A 273 -2.08 -7.03 -24.00
C GLU A 273 -1.00 -7.58 -23.07
N SER A 274 -0.22 -8.56 -23.54
CA SER A 274 0.81 -9.21 -22.72
C SER A 274 1.98 -8.30 -22.32
N SER A 275 2.13 -7.14 -22.97
CA SER A 275 3.15 -6.13 -22.65
C SER A 275 2.55 -4.91 -21.94
N GLN A 276 1.32 -5.01 -21.46
CA GLN A 276 0.65 -3.98 -20.69
C GLN A 276 0.60 -4.38 -19.22
N THR A 277 0.43 -3.37 -18.38
CA THR A 277 0.12 -3.48 -16.95
C THR A 277 -1.38 -3.23 -16.72
N TRP A 278 -1.92 -3.58 -15.54
CA TRP A 278 -3.31 -3.30 -15.14
C TRP A 278 -3.70 -1.82 -15.30
N THR A 279 -2.79 -0.91 -14.97
CA THR A 279 -3.01 0.54 -15.17
C THR A 279 -3.15 0.95 -16.63
N GLN A 280 -2.69 0.14 -17.57
CA GLN A 280 -2.79 0.38 -19.02
C GLN A 280 -3.97 -0.38 -19.66
N ALA A 281 -4.42 -1.46 -19.02
CA ALA A 281 -5.53 -2.29 -19.46
C ALA A 281 -6.90 -1.66 -19.15
N VAL A 282 -7.13 -1.15 -17.94
CA VAL A 282 -8.45 -0.59 -17.59
C VAL A 282 -8.86 0.63 -18.44
N PRO A 283 -7.94 1.50 -18.94
CA PRO A 283 -8.30 2.50 -19.95
C PRO A 283 -8.95 1.93 -21.24
N LYS A 284 -8.72 0.64 -21.57
CA LYS A 284 -9.45 -0.06 -22.65
C LYS A 284 -10.91 -0.29 -22.28
N ILE A 285 -11.20 -0.57 -21.01
CA ILE A 285 -12.55 -0.65 -20.46
C ILE A 285 -13.22 0.72 -20.54
N ILE A 286 -12.58 1.77 -20.03
CA ILE A 286 -13.11 3.15 -20.06
C ILE A 286 -13.44 3.59 -21.49
N SER A 287 -12.59 3.27 -22.46
CA SER A 287 -12.81 3.60 -23.88
C SER A 287 -13.78 2.65 -24.62
N GLY A 288 -14.24 1.59 -23.96
CA GLY A 288 -15.17 0.59 -24.51
C GLY A 288 -14.56 -0.33 -25.57
N LYS A 289 -13.23 -0.49 -25.55
CA LYS A 289 -12.50 -1.42 -26.42
C LYS A 289 -12.42 -2.83 -25.83
N ALA A 290 -12.51 -2.94 -24.51
CA ALA A 290 -12.65 -4.19 -23.79
C ALA A 290 -13.87 -4.12 -22.84
N GLY A 291 -14.46 -5.28 -22.52
CA GLY A 291 -15.66 -5.37 -21.69
C GLY A 291 -15.38 -5.35 -20.19
N PHE A 292 -14.46 -6.20 -19.75
CA PHE A 292 -14.23 -6.54 -18.36
C PHE A 292 -12.74 -6.61 -18.00
N GLU A 293 -12.41 -6.23 -16.77
CA GLU A 293 -11.10 -6.47 -16.16
C GLU A 293 -11.28 -6.81 -14.69
N ALA A 294 -10.64 -7.88 -14.22
CA ALA A 294 -10.65 -8.26 -12.81
C ALA A 294 -9.29 -7.93 -12.18
N VAL A 295 -9.28 -6.91 -11.33
CA VAL A 295 -8.09 -6.44 -10.61
C VAL A 295 -8.49 -5.86 -9.27
N ILE A 296 -7.55 -5.43 -8.44
CA ILE A 296 -7.83 -4.89 -7.11
C ILE A 296 -8.56 -3.55 -7.15
N ASN A 297 -9.20 -3.19 -6.04
CA ASN A 297 -9.94 -1.93 -5.90
C ASN A 297 -9.05 -0.66 -5.98
N SER A 298 -7.71 -0.79 -6.01
CA SER A 298 -6.81 0.36 -6.07
C SER A 298 -6.92 1.15 -7.38
N TYR A 299 -7.39 0.52 -8.47
CA TYR A 299 -7.61 1.23 -9.72
C TYR A 299 -8.67 2.34 -9.60
N CYS A 300 -9.61 2.27 -8.64
CA CYS A 300 -10.52 3.39 -8.36
C CYS A 300 -9.78 4.71 -8.07
N ASN A 301 -8.71 4.64 -7.28
CA ASN A 301 -7.89 5.80 -6.94
C ASN A 301 -7.01 6.20 -8.12
N TYR A 302 -6.43 5.22 -8.81
CA TYR A 302 -5.62 5.46 -10.01
C TYR A 302 -6.42 6.19 -11.10
N ALA A 303 -7.65 5.72 -11.37
CA ALA A 303 -8.53 6.30 -12.38
C ALA A 303 -8.81 7.78 -12.10
N TYR A 304 -9.02 8.13 -10.83
CA TYR A 304 -9.26 9.51 -10.41
C TYR A 304 -8.01 10.38 -10.55
N ASP A 305 -6.86 9.89 -10.05
CA ASP A 305 -5.62 10.66 -10.00
C ASP A 305 -4.94 10.82 -11.37
N PHE A 306 -5.03 9.81 -12.25
CA PHE A 306 -4.24 9.73 -13.48
C PHE A 306 -5.08 9.65 -14.76
N ASP A 307 -6.25 9.03 -14.73
CA ASP A 307 -7.12 8.87 -15.92
C ASP A 307 -8.26 9.89 -15.98
N ASN A 308 -8.35 10.78 -14.98
CA ASN A 308 -9.43 11.78 -14.85
C ASN A 308 -10.83 11.15 -15.00
N THR A 309 -11.00 9.97 -14.40
CA THR A 309 -12.22 9.17 -14.49
C THR A 309 -12.67 8.76 -13.09
N THR A 310 -13.95 8.99 -12.77
CA THR A 310 -14.54 8.51 -11.51
C THR A 310 -15.09 7.10 -11.70
N THR A 311 -14.68 6.17 -10.85
CA THR A 311 -15.28 4.84 -10.75
C THR A 311 -16.54 4.88 -9.90
N TYR A 312 -17.64 4.30 -10.40
CA TYR A 312 -18.91 4.23 -9.69
C TYR A 312 -19.24 2.80 -9.24
N PRO A 313 -19.80 2.59 -8.04
CA PRO A 313 -20.21 1.25 -7.62
C PRO A 313 -21.48 0.80 -8.37
N ASN A 314 -21.63 -0.50 -8.61
CA ASN A 314 -22.88 -1.09 -9.09
C ASN A 314 -23.98 -1.14 -8.01
N THR A 315 -24.43 0.04 -7.58
CA THR A 315 -25.50 0.21 -6.59
C THR A 315 -26.37 1.41 -6.95
N ALA A 316 -27.57 1.51 -6.37
CA ALA A 316 -28.44 2.66 -6.60
C ALA A 316 -27.82 3.94 -6.00
N PRO A 317 -27.93 5.11 -6.68
CA PRO A 317 -28.63 5.35 -7.95
C PRO A 317 -27.79 5.05 -9.20
N TYR A 318 -26.50 4.73 -9.05
CA TYR A 318 -25.51 4.63 -10.12
C TYR A 318 -25.75 3.48 -11.10
N ASN A 319 -26.48 2.45 -10.70
CA ASN A 319 -26.84 1.32 -11.57
C ASN A 319 -28.10 1.56 -12.42
N ASN A 320 -28.70 2.74 -12.39
CA ASN A 320 -29.83 3.10 -13.24
C ASN A 320 -29.35 3.55 -14.64
N THR A 321 -29.86 2.93 -15.70
CA THR A 321 -29.50 3.25 -17.10
C THR A 321 -29.64 4.74 -17.43
N SER A 322 -30.72 5.40 -17.01
CA SER A 322 -30.91 6.83 -17.28
C SER A 322 -29.91 7.69 -16.52
N TYR A 323 -29.56 7.31 -15.28
CA TYR A 323 -28.52 7.96 -14.51
C TYR A 323 -27.14 7.81 -15.19
N ILE A 324 -26.78 6.58 -15.58
CA ILE A 324 -25.53 6.26 -16.29
C ILE A 324 -25.35 7.11 -17.53
N MET A 325 -26.37 7.14 -18.39
CA MET A 325 -26.31 7.88 -19.66
C MET A 325 -26.31 9.40 -19.44
N SER A 326 -27.06 9.91 -18.46
CA SER A 326 -27.11 11.36 -18.19
C SER A 326 -25.83 11.91 -17.53
N HIS A 327 -25.07 11.07 -16.84
CA HIS A 327 -23.84 11.45 -16.14
C HIS A 327 -22.57 10.96 -16.86
N ASP A 328 -22.70 10.37 -18.04
CA ASP A 328 -21.60 9.82 -18.83
C ASP A 328 -20.69 8.86 -18.03
N ILE A 329 -21.31 7.97 -17.24
CA ILE A 329 -20.56 7.01 -16.43
C ILE A 329 -19.89 6.00 -17.37
N LYS A 330 -18.56 5.98 -17.41
CA LYS A 330 -17.75 5.09 -18.28
C LYS A 330 -16.99 4.00 -17.53
N LEU A 331 -16.98 4.05 -16.21
CA LEU A 331 -16.28 3.09 -15.38
C LEU A 331 -17.13 2.78 -14.14
N MET A 332 -17.46 1.51 -13.99
CA MET A 332 -18.06 0.97 -12.78
C MET A 332 -17.20 -0.16 -12.24
N SER A 333 -17.27 -0.35 -10.92
CA SER A 333 -16.73 -1.54 -10.27
C SER A 333 -17.80 -2.25 -9.45
N MET A 334 -17.62 -3.55 -9.30
CA MET A 334 -18.47 -4.41 -8.49
C MET A 334 -17.69 -5.63 -8.00
N PRO A 335 -18.17 -6.34 -6.96
CA PRO A 335 -17.62 -7.65 -6.66
C PRO A 335 -17.64 -8.54 -7.89
N PHE A 336 -16.59 -9.32 -8.11
CA PHE A 336 -16.55 -10.30 -9.19
C PHE A 336 -17.78 -11.20 -9.12
N PRO A 337 -18.50 -11.43 -10.23
CA PRO A 337 -19.76 -12.17 -10.25
C PRO A 337 -19.67 -13.51 -9.50
N GLY A 338 -20.66 -13.77 -8.64
CA GLY A 338 -20.66 -14.93 -7.73
C GLY A 338 -19.86 -14.74 -6.43
N THR A 339 -19.15 -13.63 -6.22
CA THR A 339 -18.33 -13.39 -5.02
C THR A 339 -18.82 -12.24 -4.12
N SER A 340 -20.03 -11.71 -4.36
CA SER A 340 -20.57 -10.51 -3.69
C SER A 340 -20.64 -10.57 -2.17
N ARG A 341 -20.76 -11.78 -1.60
CA ARG A 341 -20.75 -12.01 -0.14
C ARG A 341 -19.36 -12.05 0.49
N TYR A 342 -18.31 -11.95 -0.32
CA TYR A 342 -16.92 -12.03 0.12
C TYR A 342 -16.18 -10.72 -0.09
N TYR A 343 -15.29 -10.43 0.85
CA TYR A 343 -14.29 -9.39 0.74
C TYR A 343 -12.93 -10.09 0.78
N ILE A 344 -12.30 -10.29 -0.38
CA ILE A 344 -10.95 -10.85 -0.44
C ILE A 344 -9.99 -9.73 -0.08
N ILE A 345 -9.42 -9.80 1.13
CA ILE A 345 -8.46 -8.82 1.62
C ILE A 345 -7.12 -8.95 0.89
N LEU A 346 -6.54 -7.81 0.57
CA LEU A 346 -5.11 -7.66 0.29
C LEU A 346 -4.65 -6.49 1.12
N ASP A 347 -3.70 -6.74 2.01
CA ASP A 347 -3.28 -5.74 2.98
C ASP A 347 -1.80 -5.44 2.73
N ASP A 348 -1.47 -4.20 2.44
CA ASP A 348 -0.07 -3.76 2.45
C ASP A 348 0.41 -3.68 3.91
N SER A 349 1.70 -3.92 4.12
CA SER A 349 2.33 -3.88 5.43
C SER A 349 3.78 -3.41 5.37
N ILE A 350 4.32 -3.06 6.54
CA ILE A 350 5.72 -2.68 6.71
C ILE A 350 6.45 -3.73 7.52
N VAL A 351 7.51 -4.28 6.93
CA VAL A 351 8.46 -5.19 7.59
C VAL A 351 9.68 -4.37 8.04
N VAL A 352 10.16 -4.64 9.25
CA VAL A 352 11.39 -4.04 9.80
C VAL A 352 12.36 -5.17 10.14
N PRO A 353 13.50 -5.26 9.44
CA PRO A 353 14.58 -6.15 9.82
C PRO A 353 15.20 -5.82 11.18
N ALA A 354 15.69 -6.85 11.88
CA ALA A 354 16.45 -6.68 13.10
C ALA A 354 17.85 -6.16 12.76
N GLY A 355 18.27 -5.07 13.40
CA GLY A 355 19.57 -4.47 13.07
C GLY A 355 19.77 -3.04 13.58
N PRO A 356 20.83 -2.36 13.10
CA PRO A 356 21.20 -1.03 13.55
C PRO A 356 20.14 0.06 13.30
N THR A 357 19.30 -0.11 12.27
CA THR A 357 18.25 0.83 11.83
C THR A 357 16.85 0.45 12.32
N GLN A 358 16.74 -0.61 13.13
CA GLN A 358 15.48 -1.13 13.65
C GLN A 358 14.65 -0.07 14.37
N ASN A 359 15.26 0.76 15.24
CA ASN A 359 14.50 1.72 16.05
C ASN A 359 13.85 2.80 15.18
N GLU A 360 14.59 3.26 14.17
CA GLU A 360 14.12 4.19 13.15
C GLU A 360 12.96 3.57 12.35
N GLY A 361 13.12 2.35 11.84
CA GLY A 361 12.08 1.63 11.11
C GLY A 361 10.82 1.40 11.94
N LEU A 362 10.97 1.01 13.21
CA LEU A 362 9.87 0.83 14.15
C LEU A 362 9.10 2.13 14.41
N THR A 363 9.80 3.25 14.55
CA THR A 363 9.18 4.56 14.78
C THR A 363 8.24 4.92 13.62
N PHE A 364 8.67 4.69 12.38
CA PHE A 364 7.85 4.95 11.20
C PHE A 364 6.71 3.92 11.05
N ALA A 365 7.00 2.62 11.19
CA ALA A 365 5.99 1.56 11.06
C ALA A 365 4.86 1.70 12.09
N GLU A 366 5.20 2.06 13.34
CA GLU A 366 4.21 2.30 14.41
C GLU A 366 3.31 3.50 14.09
N TYR A 367 3.88 4.60 13.59
CA TYR A 367 3.09 5.77 13.18
C TYR A 367 2.15 5.43 12.02
N PHE A 368 2.66 4.78 10.97
CA PHE A 368 1.91 4.52 9.77
C PHE A 368 0.75 3.53 10.03
N SER A 369 0.99 2.51 10.86
CA SER A 369 -0.06 1.58 11.30
C SER A 369 -0.99 2.18 12.38
N SER A 370 -0.69 3.36 12.93
CA SER A 370 -1.55 4.02 13.90
C SER A 370 -2.82 4.56 13.25
N TYR A 371 -3.87 4.80 14.05
CA TYR A 371 -5.10 5.43 13.58
C TYR A 371 -4.85 6.77 12.87
N SER A 372 -3.88 7.55 13.36
CA SER A 372 -3.52 8.84 12.75
C SER A 372 -2.87 8.67 11.38
N GLY A 373 -1.98 7.69 11.20
CA GLY A 373 -1.39 7.36 9.90
C GLY A 373 -2.45 6.81 8.94
N GLN A 374 -3.32 5.92 9.44
CA GLN A 374 -4.44 5.39 8.67
C GLN A 374 -5.37 6.46 8.12
N LEU A 375 -5.72 7.49 8.91
CA LEU A 375 -6.54 8.62 8.45
C LEU A 375 -5.89 9.43 7.32
N VAL A 376 -4.56 9.46 7.27
CA VAL A 376 -3.80 10.17 6.24
C VAL A 376 -3.71 9.31 4.99
N PHE A 377 -3.19 8.07 5.11
CA PHE A 377 -2.87 7.22 3.98
C PHE A 377 -4.12 6.70 3.26
N THR A 378 -5.06 6.09 3.99
CA THR A 378 -6.17 5.35 3.39
C THR A 378 -7.11 6.26 2.60
N LYS A 379 -7.27 7.53 3.02
CA LYS A 379 -8.00 8.54 2.26
C LYS A 379 -7.61 8.62 0.77
N TRP A 380 -6.34 8.36 0.45
CA TRP A 380 -5.79 8.50 -0.89
C TRP A 380 -5.49 7.16 -1.58
N LYS A 381 -5.62 6.02 -0.90
CA LYS A 381 -5.20 4.72 -1.46
C LYS A 381 -6.20 3.58 -1.28
N ALA A 382 -6.84 3.46 -0.12
CA ALA A 382 -7.48 2.22 0.31
C ALA A 382 -8.50 2.45 1.43
N VAL A 383 -8.91 1.40 2.16
CA VAL A 383 -9.72 1.57 3.39
C VAL A 383 -8.90 1.26 4.64
N THR A 384 -9.34 1.77 5.78
CA THR A 384 -8.69 1.50 7.06
C THR A 384 -9.06 0.12 7.60
N PHE A 385 -8.10 -0.53 8.25
CA PHE A 385 -8.36 -1.72 9.06
C PHE A 385 -8.89 -1.42 10.47
N TYR A 386 -9.00 -0.15 10.88
CA TYR A 386 -9.61 0.21 12.16
C TYR A 386 -11.13 0.05 12.10
N LYS A 387 -11.71 -0.48 13.19
CA LYS A 387 -13.17 -0.51 13.39
C LYS A 387 -13.66 0.93 13.52
N THR A 388 -14.61 1.31 12.67
CA THR A 388 -15.29 2.61 12.70
C THR A 388 -16.48 2.63 13.63
#